data_AF-A0A4V2UP32-F1
#
_entry.id   AF-A0A4V2UP32-F1
#
_cell.length_a   1.000
_cell.length_b   1.000
_cell.length_c   1.000
_cell.angle_alpha   90.00
_cell.angle_beta   90.00
_cell.angle_gamma   90.00
#
_symmetry.space_group_name_H-M   'P 1'
#
loop_
_entity.id
_entity.type
_entity.pdbx_description
1 polymer ?
#
loop_
_entity_poly.entity_id
_entity_poly.type
_entity_poly.pdbx_seq_one_letter_code
_entity_poly.pdbx_strand_id
1 'polypeptide(L)'
;MSGSCTTNANANAHTRHVWQDAKDRTDALRLADWGKRIYKRRKETVERSFADAKQLHGHRYARFRGQTAVACQCLLAAAAQNIKKIALAVVPNAAPTPT
;
A
#
# COMPACT_ATOMS: atom_id res chain seq x y z
N MET A 1 3.40 48.99 -13.04
CA MET A 1 3.73 48.62 -11.64
C MET A 1 4.18 47.17 -11.64
N SER A 2 5.49 46.92 -11.65
CA SER A 2 6.06 45.57 -11.59
C SER A 2 6.20 45.15 -10.13
N GLY A 3 5.50 44.10 -9.72
CA GLY A 3 5.63 43.53 -8.38
C GLY A 3 6.99 42.83 -8.24
N SER A 4 7.94 43.45 -7.55
CA SER A 4 9.18 42.81 -7.14
C SER A 4 8.98 42.15 -5.77
N CYS A 5 8.79 40.84 -5.75
CA CYS A 5 8.71 40.09 -4.50
C CYS A 5 9.51 38.78 -4.54
N THR A 6 10.75 38.77 -5.05
CA THR A 6 11.73 37.73 -4.69
C THR A 6 13.17 38.24 -4.83
N THR A 7 14.04 37.87 -3.88
CA THR A 7 15.48 38.20 -3.83
C THR A 7 16.37 37.18 -4.57
N ASN A 8 15.78 36.18 -5.21
CA ASN A 8 16.51 35.18 -5.98
C ASN A 8 16.72 35.68 -7.42
N ALA A 9 17.97 35.76 -7.87
CA ALA A 9 18.33 36.14 -9.24
C ALA A 9 17.66 35.25 -10.31
N ASN A 10 17.33 34.00 -9.96
CA ASN A 10 16.51 33.11 -10.76
C ASN A 10 15.15 32.97 -10.08
N ALA A 11 14.12 33.66 -10.59
CA ALA A 11 12.83 33.88 -9.94
C ALA A 11 12.00 32.64 -9.50
N ASN A 12 12.50 31.39 -9.58
CA ASN A 12 11.82 30.17 -9.12
C ASN A 12 12.81 29.16 -8.51
N ALA A 13 12.96 29.14 -7.18
CA ALA A 13 13.68 28.06 -6.49
C ALA A 13 12.73 26.88 -6.22
N HIS A 14 12.91 25.77 -6.94
CA HIS A 14 12.15 24.54 -6.71
C HIS A 14 12.92 23.58 -5.79
N THR A 15 12.43 23.39 -4.57
CA THR A 15 12.97 22.39 -3.65
C THR A 15 12.45 21.01 -4.04
N ARG A 16 13.29 20.16 -4.61
CA ARG A 16 12.95 18.76 -4.93
C ARG A 16 13.55 17.80 -3.90
N HIS A 17 12.84 16.73 -3.61
CA HIS A 17 13.35 15.65 -2.77
C HIS A 17 14.48 14.89 -3.50
N VAL A 18 15.49 14.41 -2.77
CA VAL A 18 16.65 13.68 -3.35
C VAL A 18 16.20 12.50 -4.23
N TRP A 19 15.10 11.86 -3.86
CA TRP A 19 14.54 10.71 -4.59
C TRP A 19 13.38 11.06 -5.54
N GLN A 20 13.20 12.35 -5.88
CA GLN A 20 12.04 12.77 -6.65
C GLN A 20 11.98 12.08 -8.02
N ASP A 21 13.10 11.95 -8.72
CA ASP A 21 13.13 11.30 -10.04
C ASP A 21 12.77 9.81 -9.98
N ALA A 22 13.04 9.14 -8.86
CA ALA A 22 12.61 7.76 -8.65
C ALA A 22 11.09 7.68 -8.40
N LYS A 23 10.53 8.64 -7.64
CA LYS A 23 9.08 8.75 -7.43
C LYS A 23 8.35 9.03 -8.74
N ASP A 24 8.83 9.99 -9.52
CA ASP A 24 8.24 10.38 -10.80
C ASP A 24 8.21 9.20 -11.79
N ARG A 25 9.30 8.43 -11.87
CA ARG A 25 9.33 7.18 -12.67
C ARG A 25 8.30 6.16 -12.20
N THR A 26 8.16 5.98 -10.89
CA THR A 26 7.18 5.05 -10.32
C THR A 26 5.75 5.49 -10.63
N ASP A 27 5.47 6.80 -10.55
CA ASP A 27 4.16 7.35 -10.90
C ASP A 27 3.85 7.23 -12.39
N ALA A 28 4.82 7.46 -13.26
CA ALA A 28 4.68 7.24 -14.70
C ALA A 28 4.33 5.76 -14.99
N LEU A 29 5.01 4.81 -14.34
CA LEU A 29 4.73 3.37 -14.47
C LEU A 29 3.34 2.99 -13.97
N ARG A 30 2.85 3.63 -12.89
CA ARG A 30 1.48 3.43 -12.38
C ARG A 30 0.42 3.85 -13.40
N LEU A 31 0.69 4.92 -14.17
CA LEU A 31 -0.23 5.47 -15.18
C LEU A 31 -0.22 4.71 -16.51
N ALA A 32 0.82 3.91 -16.79
CA ALA A 32 0.85 3.02 -17.94
C ALA A 32 -0.28 1.98 -17.89
N ASP A 33 -0.71 1.46 -19.04
CA ASP A 33 -1.87 0.55 -19.11
C ASP A 33 -1.67 -0.75 -18.32
N TRP A 34 -0.44 -1.28 -18.34
CA TRP A 34 -0.06 -2.40 -17.49
C TRP A 34 -0.13 -2.04 -16.00
N GLY A 35 0.35 -0.85 -15.62
CA GLY A 35 0.28 -0.34 -14.25
C GLY A 35 -1.15 -0.20 -13.75
N LYS A 36 -2.05 0.34 -14.58
CA LYS A 36 -3.50 0.43 -14.28
C LYS A 36 -4.12 -0.96 -14.08
N ARG A 37 -3.75 -1.94 -14.91
CA ARG A 37 -4.24 -3.33 -14.79
C ARG A 37 -3.79 -3.98 -13.49
N ILE A 38 -2.52 -3.82 -13.10
CA ILE A 38 -2.00 -4.28 -11.81
C ILE A 38 -2.73 -3.57 -10.66
N TYR A 39 -2.88 -2.24 -10.75
CA TYR A 39 -3.51 -1.44 -9.71
C TYR A 39 -4.96 -1.89 -9.47
N LYS A 40 -5.73 -2.19 -10.52
CA LYS A 40 -7.08 -2.75 -10.39
C LYS A 40 -7.09 -4.06 -9.59
N ARG A 41 -6.20 -5.01 -9.92
CA ARG A 41 -6.09 -6.29 -9.18
C ARG A 41 -5.66 -6.08 -7.71
N ARG A 42 -4.77 -5.13 -7.44
CA ARG A 42 -4.31 -4.83 -6.07
C ARG A 42 -5.43 -4.37 -5.15
N LYS A 43 -6.43 -3.64 -5.65
CA LYS A 43 -7.61 -3.23 -4.88
C LYS A 43 -8.42 -4.42 -4.37
N GLU A 44 -8.53 -5.45 -5.20
CA GLU A 44 -9.32 -6.64 -4.91
C GLU A 44 -8.58 -7.61 -3.96
N THR A 45 -7.25 -7.70 -4.08
CA THR A 45 -6.46 -8.68 -3.31
C THR A 45 -5.71 -8.05 -2.15
N VAL A 46 -4.82 -7.10 -2.44
CA VAL A 46 -3.85 -6.57 -1.47
C VAL A 46 -4.54 -5.59 -0.52
N GLU A 47 -5.26 -4.62 -1.07
CA GLU A 47 -5.94 -3.61 -0.25
C GLU A 47 -7.04 -4.22 0.62
N ARG A 48 -7.71 -5.28 0.14
CA ARG A 48 -8.66 -6.06 0.94
C ARG A 48 -8.00 -6.72 2.16
N SER A 49 -6.85 -7.38 1.97
CA SER A 49 -6.07 -7.95 3.09
C SER A 49 -5.62 -6.89 4.10
N PHE A 50 -5.21 -5.70 3.62
CA PHE A 50 -4.90 -4.57 4.52
C PHE A 50 -6.13 -4.04 5.27
N ALA A 51 -7.30 -3.99 4.63
CA ALA A 51 -8.55 -3.61 5.30
C ALA A 51 -8.92 -4.60 6.40
N ASP A 52 -8.81 -5.90 6.12
CA ASP A 52 -9.04 -6.97 7.11
C ASP A 52 -8.02 -6.90 8.26
N ALA A 53 -6.74 -6.67 7.95
CA ALA A 53 -5.70 -6.41 8.94
C ALA A 53 -6.08 -5.21 9.85
N LYS A 54 -6.49 -4.10 9.25
CA LYS A 54 -6.89 -2.90 9.99
C LYS A 54 -8.08 -3.15 10.91
N GLN A 55 -9.11 -3.84 10.43
CA GLN A 55 -10.36 -4.00 11.17
C GLN A 55 -10.35 -5.18 12.14
N LEU A 56 -9.86 -6.35 11.72
CA LEU A 56 -9.95 -7.60 12.47
C LEU A 56 -8.72 -7.83 13.37
N HIS A 57 -7.55 -7.34 12.97
CA HIS A 57 -6.29 -7.57 13.69
C HIS A 57 -5.80 -6.33 14.47
N GLY A 58 -6.62 -5.28 14.53
CA GLY A 58 -6.37 -4.11 15.38
C GLY A 58 -5.23 -3.20 14.88
N HIS A 59 -4.92 -3.23 13.58
CA HIS A 59 -3.87 -2.37 13.00
C HIS A 59 -4.30 -0.90 12.78
N ARG A 60 -5.43 -0.47 13.33
CA ARG A 60 -5.81 0.96 13.36
C ARG A 60 -4.82 1.81 14.17
N TYR A 61 -4.24 1.24 15.21
CA TYR A 61 -3.29 1.91 16.10
C TYR A 61 -2.13 0.96 16.42
N ALA A 62 -0.97 1.54 16.72
CA ALA A 62 0.14 0.78 17.29
C ALA A 62 -0.23 0.35 18.71
N ARG A 63 -0.55 -0.93 18.90
CA ARG A 63 -0.96 -1.48 20.20
C ARG A 63 0.21 -1.74 21.14
N PHE A 64 1.39 -1.96 20.57
CA PHE A 64 2.61 -2.23 21.31
C PHE A 64 3.57 -1.05 21.24
N ARG A 65 4.44 -0.93 22.24
CA ARG A 65 5.54 0.05 22.25
C ARG A 65 6.77 -0.52 21.56
N GLY A 66 7.42 0.30 20.74
CA GLY A 66 8.63 -0.06 20.02
C GLY A 66 8.35 -0.74 18.67
N GLN A 67 9.22 -0.45 17.69
CA GLN A 67 9.07 -0.90 16.31
C GLN A 67 9.06 -2.42 16.19
N THR A 68 9.92 -3.12 16.94
CA THR A 68 10.03 -4.58 16.90
C THR A 68 8.73 -5.25 17.31
N ALA A 69 8.09 -4.80 18.40
CA ALA A 69 6.86 -5.40 18.89
C ALA A 69 5.67 -5.16 17.92
N VAL A 70 5.58 -3.95 17.34
CA VAL A 70 4.59 -3.65 16.30
C VAL A 70 4.83 -4.49 15.04
N ALA A 71 6.09 -4.64 14.64
CA ALA A 71 6.46 -5.48 13.50
C ALA A 71 6.08 -6.95 13.73
N CYS A 72 6.35 -7.50 14.91
CA CYS A 72 5.93 -8.86 15.26
C CYS A 72 4.42 -9.05 15.14
N GLN A 73 3.60 -8.10 15.64
CA GLN A 73 2.14 -8.15 15.48
C GLN A 73 1.74 -8.22 14.00
N CYS A 74 2.32 -7.33 13.17
CA CYS A 74 2.03 -7.28 11.74
C CYS A 74 2.42 -8.58 11.03
N LEU A 75 3.59 -9.14 11.35
CA LEU A 75 4.08 -10.37 10.75
C LEU A 75 3.21 -11.58 11.14
N LEU A 76 2.82 -11.69 12.40
CA LEU A 76 1.93 -12.76 12.86
C LEU A 76 0.55 -12.68 12.20
N ALA A 77 -0.03 -11.48 12.10
CA ALA A 77 -1.31 -11.28 11.42
C ALA A 77 -1.22 -11.64 9.93
N ALA A 78 -0.15 -11.19 9.25
CA ALA A 78 0.08 -11.51 7.85
C ALA A 78 0.29 -13.02 7.64
N ALA A 79 1.03 -13.70 8.54
CA ALA A 79 1.23 -15.14 8.48
C ALA A 79 -0.10 -15.89 8.56
N ALA A 80 -0.97 -15.53 9.51
CA ALA A 80 -2.31 -16.13 9.63
C ALA A 80 -3.16 -15.90 8.36
N GLN A 81 -3.15 -14.69 7.80
CA GLN A 81 -3.86 -14.39 6.55
C GLN A 81 -3.32 -15.19 5.36
N ASN A 82 -1.99 -15.36 5.27
CA ASN A 82 -1.36 -16.17 4.22
C ASN A 82 -1.73 -17.65 4.35
N ILE A 83 -1.74 -18.21 5.56
CA ILE A 83 -2.19 -19.59 5.80
C ILE A 83 -3.64 -19.77 5.36
N LYS A 84 -4.54 -18.85 5.74
CA LYS A 84 -5.94 -18.87 5.29
C LYS A 84 -6.05 -18.86 3.77
N LYS A 85 -5.27 -18.01 3.10
CA LYS A 85 -5.26 -17.92 1.64
C LYS A 85 -4.78 -19.21 0.98
N ILE A 86 -3.73 -19.84 1.52
CA ILE A 86 -3.23 -21.12 1.04
C ILE A 86 -4.30 -22.20 1.21
N ALA A 87 -4.89 -22.30 2.41
CA ALA A 87 -5.96 -23.26 2.69
C ALA A 87 -7.13 -23.14 1.69
N LEU A 88 -7.58 -21.91 1.42
CA LEU A 88 -8.65 -21.66 0.43
C LEU A 88 -8.24 -21.99 -1.01
N ALA A 89 -6.95 -21.93 -1.34
CA ALA A 89 -6.46 -22.24 -2.68
C ALA A 89 -6.25 -23.75 -2.91
N VAL A 90 -5.91 -24.50 -1.84
CA VAL A 90 -5.62 -25.94 -1.93
C VAL A 90 -6.86 -26.81 -1.69
N VAL A 91 -7.88 -26.29 -1.00
CA VAL A 91 -9.16 -26.99 -0.85
C VAL A 91 -9.93 -26.87 -2.17
N PRO A 92 -10.33 -27.98 -2.81
CA PRO A 92 -11.19 -27.94 -3.99
C PRO A 92 -12.48 -27.18 -3.65
N ASN A 93 -13.00 -26.36 -4.56
CA ASN A 93 -14.33 -25.76 -4.38
C ASN A 93 -15.35 -26.88 -4.17
N ALA A 94 -15.68 -27.19 -2.92
CA ALA A 94 -16.80 -28.06 -2.61
C ALA A 94 -18.04 -27.30 -3.08
N ALA A 95 -18.68 -27.81 -4.13
CA ALA A 95 -20.00 -27.34 -4.52
C ALA A 95 -20.90 -27.44 -3.27
N PRO A 96 -21.71 -26.41 -2.95
CA PRO A 96 -22.64 -26.51 -1.84
C PRO A 96 -23.57 -27.70 -2.13
N THR A 97 -23.57 -28.68 -1.22
CA THR A 97 -24.46 -29.84 -1.33
C THR A 97 -25.90 -29.33 -1.34
N PRO A 98 -26.70 -29.60 -2.38
CA PRO A 98 -28.10 -29.22 -2.37
C PRO A 98 -28.81 -30.06 -1.30
N THR A 99 -29.37 -29.38 -0.29
CA THR A 99 -30.35 -29.94 0.66
C THR A 99 -31.73 -29.95 0.05
#